data_AF-A0A397S9L1-F1
#
_entry.id   AF-A0A397S9L1-F1
#
_cell.length_a   1.000
_cell.length_b   1.000
_cell.length_c   1.000
_cell.angle_alpha   90.00
_cell.angle_beta   90.00
_cell.angle_gamma   90.00
#
_symmetry.space_group_name_H-M   'P 1'
#
loop_
_entity.id
_entity.type
_entity.pdbx_description
1 polymer ?
#
loop_
_entity_poly.entity_id
_entity_poly.type
_entity_poly.pdbx_seq_one_letter_code
_entity_poly.pdbx_strand_id
1 'polypeptide(L)'
;MCKLLYFFHVIEVVIETWSALNHSKMLKFTIFLFLDETIRMPLEIFSDDTIYKVKQKIEKTLDIKKERQELYLNNKRLEDIRKVSYYKIAPGEIISLVQKVESGIRVFIKDFILTPPTSIIINPSSTVLQLKKKYNERTLIPIKNLIFMFQGRQLENDEVLSESGIVHRSSIQLVKNW
;
A
#
# COMPACT_ATOMS: atom_id res chain seq x y z
N MET A 1 49.18 -14.32 -1.49
CA MET A 1 48.22 -13.53 -2.28
C MET A 1 47.14 -14.34 -3.02
N CYS A 2 47.10 -15.68 -2.98
CA CYS A 2 46.18 -16.46 -3.85
C CYS A 2 44.80 -16.85 -3.26
N LYS A 3 44.55 -16.71 -1.95
CA LYS A 3 43.26 -17.16 -1.35
C LYS A 3 42.12 -16.15 -1.48
N LEU A 4 42.43 -14.85 -1.58
CA LEU A 4 41.43 -13.79 -1.70
C LEU A 4 40.81 -13.74 -3.11
N LEU A 5 41.62 -13.91 -4.17
CA LEU A 5 41.14 -13.95 -5.56
C LEU A 5 40.17 -15.11 -5.82
N TYR A 6 40.39 -16.27 -5.19
CA TYR A 6 39.49 -17.42 -5.30
C TYR A 6 38.13 -17.15 -4.65
N PHE A 7 38.11 -16.41 -3.54
CA PHE A 7 36.87 -16.05 -2.85
C PHE A 7 36.02 -15.06 -3.66
N PHE A 8 36.65 -14.07 -4.28
CA PHE A 8 35.94 -13.13 -5.17
C PHE A 8 35.42 -13.81 -6.43
N HIS A 9 36.22 -14.67 -7.05
CA HIS A 9 35.79 -15.39 -8.26
C HIS A 9 34.67 -16.38 -7.97
N VAL A 10 34.68 -17.06 -6.81
CA VAL A 10 33.57 -17.94 -6.39
C VAL A 10 32.29 -17.14 -6.12
N ILE A 11 32.39 -15.93 -5.54
CA ILE A 11 31.22 -15.07 -5.33
C ILE A 11 30.64 -14.57 -6.66
N GLU A 12 31.48 -14.09 -7.59
CA GLU A 12 31.03 -13.67 -8.92
C GLU A 12 30.40 -14.82 -9.69
N VAL A 13 31.02 -16.01 -9.70
CA VAL A 13 30.47 -17.21 -10.34
C VAL A 13 29.15 -17.64 -9.70
N VAL A 14 28.99 -17.53 -8.38
CA VAL A 14 27.72 -17.79 -7.69
C VAL A 14 26.65 -16.76 -8.06
N ILE A 15 27.01 -15.48 -8.20
CA ILE A 15 26.08 -14.42 -8.63
C ILE A 15 25.66 -14.61 -10.10
N GLU A 16 26.60 -14.96 -10.98
CA GLU A 16 26.34 -15.21 -12.40
C GLU A 16 25.52 -16.49 -12.63
N THR A 17 25.83 -17.57 -11.90
CA THR A 17 25.04 -18.81 -11.94
C THR A 17 23.64 -18.63 -11.32
N TRP A 18 23.49 -17.80 -10.29
CA TRP A 18 22.19 -17.39 -9.75
C TRP A 18 21.39 -16.56 -10.77
N SER A 19 22.05 -15.66 -11.51
CA SER A 19 21.42 -14.89 -12.58
C SER A 19 20.96 -15.76 -13.75
N ALA A 20 21.74 -16.80 -14.12
CA ALA A 20 21.46 -17.67 -15.26
C ALA A 20 20.37 -18.73 -14.99
N LEU A 21 20.26 -19.26 -13.76
CA LEU A 21 19.24 -20.25 -13.40
C LEU A 21 17.83 -19.67 -13.15
N ASN A 22 17.70 -18.35 -13.00
CA ASN A 22 16.48 -17.68 -12.57
C ASN A 22 15.46 -17.36 -13.67
N HIS A 23 15.75 -17.68 -14.92
CA HIS A 23 14.82 -17.41 -16.02
C HIS A 23 13.63 -18.39 -16.08
N SER A 24 13.61 -19.49 -15.29
CA SER A 24 12.54 -20.50 -15.38
C SER A 24 11.94 -21.00 -14.04
N LYS A 25 12.39 -20.53 -12.88
CA LYS A 25 11.89 -21.01 -11.58
C LYS A 25 11.41 -19.87 -10.68
N MET A 26 10.14 -19.94 -10.25
CA MET A 26 9.63 -19.08 -9.16
C MET A 26 10.40 -19.42 -7.88
N LEU A 27 11.29 -18.52 -7.45
CA LEU A 27 12.04 -18.69 -6.22
C LEU A 27 11.31 -18.02 -5.08
N LYS A 28 10.99 -18.79 -4.04
CA LYS A 28 10.54 -18.26 -2.74
C LYS A 28 11.78 -17.94 -1.90
N PHE A 29 11.83 -16.74 -1.32
CA PHE A 29 12.92 -16.34 -0.43
C PHE A 29 12.45 -15.27 0.56
N THR A 30 13.27 -15.02 1.57
CA THR A 30 12.99 -14.03 2.61
C THR A 30 13.72 -12.72 2.32
N ILE A 31 13.02 -11.60 2.46
CA ILE A 31 13.60 -10.25 2.54
C ILE A 31 13.44 -9.71 3.96
N PHE A 32 14.15 -8.65 4.30
CA PHE A 32 13.95 -7.93 5.56
C PHE A 32 13.38 -6.55 5.30
N LEU A 33 12.27 -6.23 5.96
CA LEU A 33 11.69 -4.89 5.94
C LEU A 33 12.32 -4.07 7.05
N PHE A 34 12.80 -2.88 6.70
CA PHE A 34 13.31 -1.90 7.65
C PHE A 34 12.24 -0.85 7.92
N LEU A 35 11.71 -0.86 9.14
CA LEU A 35 10.69 0.07 9.63
C LEU A 35 11.31 1.02 10.65
N ASP A 36 11.07 2.32 10.45
CA ASP A 36 11.37 3.40 11.42
C ASP A 36 12.74 3.28 12.09
N GLU A 37 13.74 2.94 11.27
CA GLU A 37 15.16 2.82 11.62
C GLU A 37 15.54 1.82 12.73
N THR A 38 14.60 1.03 13.22
CA THR A 38 14.78 0.25 14.45
C THR A 38 14.40 -1.23 14.32
N ILE A 39 13.49 -1.58 13.42
CA ILE A 39 12.97 -2.95 13.34
C ILE A 39 13.26 -3.57 11.98
N ARG A 40 13.87 -4.77 12.00
CA ARG A 40 14.01 -5.65 10.85
C ARG A 40 12.98 -6.77 10.94
N MET A 41 12.02 -6.77 10.03
CA MET A 41 11.00 -7.81 9.99
C MET A 41 11.19 -8.72 8.77
N PRO A 42 11.31 -10.06 8.94
CA PRO A 42 11.40 -10.98 7.81
C PRO A 42 10.05 -11.07 7.07
N LEU A 43 10.09 -11.08 5.74
CA LEU A 43 8.92 -11.29 4.89
C LEU A 43 9.25 -12.28 3.76
N GLU A 44 8.46 -13.35 3.63
CA GLU A 44 8.60 -14.32 2.56
C GLU A 44 7.92 -13.86 1.25
N ILE A 45 8.70 -13.77 0.17
CA ILE A 45 8.25 -13.31 -1.15
C ILE A 45 8.64 -14.30 -2.25
N PHE A 46 8.00 -14.18 -3.42
CA PHE A 46 8.41 -14.88 -4.64
C PHE A 46 9.11 -13.92 -5.60
N SER A 47 10.09 -14.41 -6.36
CA SER A 47 10.77 -13.62 -7.40
C SER A 47 9.81 -13.05 -8.46
N ASP A 48 8.69 -13.72 -8.69
CA ASP A 48 7.65 -13.32 -9.66
C ASP A 48 6.52 -12.48 -9.05
N ASP A 49 6.54 -12.23 -7.73
CA ASP A 49 5.59 -11.32 -7.11
C ASP A 49 5.75 -9.92 -7.70
N THR A 50 4.64 -9.23 -7.94
CA THR A 50 4.67 -7.79 -8.17
C THR A 50 4.87 -7.05 -6.86
N ILE A 51 5.40 -5.83 -6.91
CA ILE A 51 5.51 -4.98 -5.72
C ILE A 51 4.14 -4.77 -5.05
N TYR A 52 3.06 -4.70 -5.83
CA TYR A 52 1.70 -4.70 -5.29
C TYR A 52 1.37 -5.94 -4.45
N LYS A 53 1.77 -7.14 -4.89
CA LYS A 53 1.61 -8.39 -4.11
C LYS A 53 2.48 -8.39 -2.86
N VAL A 54 3.70 -7.85 -2.93
CA VAL A 54 4.55 -7.67 -1.74
C VAL A 54 3.85 -6.76 -0.72
N LYS A 55 3.28 -5.64 -1.16
CA LYS A 55 2.51 -4.74 -0.29
C LYS A 55 1.28 -5.41 0.33
N GLN A 56 0.59 -6.28 -0.41
CA GLN A 56 -0.50 -7.11 0.14
C GLN A 56 -0.02 -8.01 1.28
N LYS A 57 1.18 -8.61 1.15
CA LYS A 57 1.75 -9.44 2.22
C LYS A 57 2.10 -8.59 3.45
N ILE A 58 2.68 -7.40 3.24
CA ILE A 58 2.97 -6.45 4.31
C ILE A 58 1.70 -6.02 5.05
N GLU A 59 0.62 -5.71 4.32
CA GLU A 59 -0.67 -5.34 4.91
C GLU A 59 -1.20 -6.45 5.82
N LYS A 60 -1.10 -7.72 5.39
CA LYS A 60 -1.51 -8.87 6.21
C LYS A 60 -0.65 -9.06 7.46
N THR A 61 0.64 -8.72 7.40
CA THR A 61 1.59 -8.96 8.50
C THR A 61 1.63 -7.79 9.50
N LEU A 62 1.50 -6.55 9.03
CA LEU A 62 1.69 -5.34 9.83
C LEU A 62 0.43 -4.48 9.99
N ASP A 63 -0.67 -4.84 9.34
CA ASP A 63 -1.90 -4.04 9.31
C ASP A 63 -1.71 -2.62 8.73
N ILE A 64 -0.68 -2.44 7.89
CA ILE A 64 -0.45 -1.19 7.17
C ILE A 64 -1.11 -1.30 5.80
N LYS A 65 -2.15 -0.51 5.54
CA LYS A 65 -2.82 -0.50 4.23
C LYS A 65 -1.86 -0.28 3.06
N LYS A 66 -2.04 -1.00 1.95
CA LYS A 66 -1.16 -0.98 0.77
C LYS A 66 -0.90 0.43 0.23
N GLU A 67 -1.93 1.27 0.22
CA GLU A 67 -1.88 2.64 -0.30
C GLU A 67 -1.02 3.54 0.60
N ARG A 68 -0.83 3.13 1.87
CA ARG A 68 0.02 3.79 2.85
C ARG A 68 1.44 3.25 2.87
N GLN A 69 1.78 2.27 2.02
CA GLN A 69 3.12 1.70 1.96
C GLN A 69 3.92 2.27 0.79
N GLU A 70 5.12 2.75 1.06
CA GLU A 70 6.15 2.97 0.05
C GLU A 70 7.37 2.10 0.33
N LEU A 71 7.76 1.32 -0.67
CA LEU A 71 8.92 0.45 -0.59
C LEU A 71 10.07 1.09 -1.36
N TYR A 72 11.24 1.08 -0.75
CA TYR A 72 12.47 1.61 -1.33
C TYR A 72 13.60 0.58 -1.26
N LEU A 73 14.35 0.48 -2.34
CA LEU A 73 15.61 -0.27 -2.42
C LEU A 73 16.71 0.69 -2.88
N ASN A 74 17.76 0.89 -2.08
CA ASN A 74 18.86 1.80 -2.41
C ASN A 74 18.38 3.20 -2.87
N ASN A 75 17.47 3.80 -2.09
CA ASN A 75 16.80 5.09 -2.37
C ASN A 75 15.92 5.12 -3.64
N LYS A 76 15.73 3.99 -4.33
CA LYS A 76 14.82 3.87 -5.46
C LYS A 76 13.45 3.37 -4.98
N ARG A 77 12.41 4.17 -5.23
CA ARG A 77 11.02 3.77 -4.99
C ARG A 77 10.65 2.59 -5.89
N LEU A 78 10.03 1.57 -5.32
CA LEU A 78 9.54 0.41 -6.04
C LEU A 78 8.13 0.68 -6.59
N GLU A 79 7.91 0.31 -7.86
CA GLU A 79 6.66 0.54 -8.59
C GLU A 79 5.75 -0.68 -8.50
N ASP A 80 4.47 -0.45 -8.20
CA ASP A 80 3.47 -1.51 -7.97
C ASP A 80 3.35 -2.54 -9.11
N ILE A 81 3.55 -2.10 -10.35
CA ILE A 81 3.43 -2.93 -11.57
C ILE A 81 4.66 -3.80 -11.85
N ARG A 82 5.81 -3.52 -11.21
CA ARG A 82 7.07 -4.22 -11.48
C ARG A 82 7.16 -5.48 -10.62
N LYS A 83 7.85 -6.50 -11.14
CA LYS A 83 8.16 -7.73 -10.41
C LYS A 83 9.34 -7.54 -9.46
N VAL A 84 9.44 -8.37 -8.43
CA VAL A 84 10.60 -8.40 -7.52
C VAL A 84 11.90 -8.66 -8.29
N SER A 85 11.88 -9.63 -9.23
CA SER A 85 13.01 -9.96 -10.09
C SER A 85 13.51 -8.81 -10.96
N TYR A 86 12.63 -7.87 -11.36
CA TYR A 86 13.01 -6.69 -12.14
C TYR A 86 14.02 -5.80 -11.39
N TYR A 87 13.89 -5.72 -10.07
CA TYR A 87 14.80 -4.96 -9.21
C TYR A 87 16.03 -5.76 -8.77
N LYS A 88 16.16 -7.02 -9.19
CA LYS A 88 17.23 -7.94 -8.78
C LYS A 88 17.35 -8.06 -7.25
N ILE A 89 16.22 -8.02 -6.55
CA ILE A 89 16.17 -8.18 -5.09
C ILE A 89 16.63 -9.59 -4.74
N ALA A 90 17.67 -9.68 -3.90
CA ALA A 90 18.28 -10.93 -3.48
C ALA A 90 17.63 -11.49 -2.19
N PRO A 91 17.83 -12.78 -1.89
CA PRO A 91 17.55 -13.32 -0.57
C PRO A 91 18.31 -12.57 0.53
N GLY A 92 17.59 -12.18 1.57
CA GLY A 92 18.14 -11.42 2.70
C GLY A 92 18.29 -9.92 2.46
N GLU A 93 17.89 -9.41 1.29
CA GLU A 93 17.96 -7.98 0.99
C GLU A 93 17.09 -7.15 1.92
N ILE A 94 17.54 -5.94 2.26
CA ILE A 94 16.82 -5.00 3.12
C ILE A 94 16.01 -4.04 2.23
N ILE A 95 14.69 -4.01 2.42
CA ILE A 95 13.78 -3.06 1.78
C ILE A 95 13.29 -2.08 2.83
N SER A 96 13.47 -0.78 2.60
CA SER A 96 12.92 0.25 3.47
C SER A 96 11.42 0.37 3.23
N LEU A 97 10.62 0.25 4.30
CA LEU A 97 9.19 0.49 4.28
C LEU A 97 8.91 1.84 4.94
N VAL A 98 8.48 2.81 4.15
CA VAL A 98 8.00 4.10 4.64
C VAL A 98 6.48 4.07 4.70
N GLN A 99 5.93 4.28 5.89
CA GLN A 99 4.49 4.45 6.06
C GLN A 99 4.10 5.89 5.70
N LYS A 100 3.30 6.06 4.66
CA LYS A 100 2.67 7.35 4.39
C LYS A 100 1.73 7.70 5.53
N VAL A 101 2.02 8.80 6.18
CA VAL A 101 1.00 9.55 6.89
C VAL A 101 0.00 10.02 5.85
N GLU A 102 -1.28 9.69 6.04
CA GLU A 102 -2.32 10.21 5.16
C GLU A 102 -2.41 11.71 5.37
N SER A 103 -1.81 12.49 4.46
CA SER A 103 -2.11 13.91 4.33
C SER A 103 -3.42 14.06 3.56
N GLY A 104 -4.26 15.00 4.00
CA GLY A 104 -5.58 15.19 3.39
C GLY A 104 -6.52 15.99 4.28
N ILE A 105 -7.76 16.11 3.81
CA ILE A 105 -8.83 16.71 4.58
C ILE A 105 -9.46 15.67 5.49
N ARG A 106 -9.84 16.08 6.70
CA ARG A 106 -10.64 15.26 7.60
C ARG A 106 -12.10 15.62 7.36
N VAL A 107 -12.90 14.66 6.90
CA VAL A 107 -14.35 14.82 6.72
C VAL A 107 -15.09 13.97 7.74
N PHE A 108 -16.34 14.34 8.03
CA PHE A 108 -17.19 13.63 8.98
C PHE A 108 -18.41 13.05 8.27
N ILE A 109 -18.58 11.74 8.35
CA ILE A 109 -19.78 11.07 7.84
C ILE A 109 -20.77 10.96 8.99
N LYS A 110 -21.90 11.66 8.85
CA LYS A 110 -23.02 11.64 9.78
C LYS A 110 -23.96 10.52 9.38
N ASP A 111 -23.86 9.44 10.14
CA ASP A 111 -24.81 8.33 10.15
C ASP A 111 -25.83 8.59 11.26
N PHE A 112 -27.11 8.38 11.01
CA PHE A 112 -28.15 8.57 12.02
C PHE A 112 -28.09 7.51 13.14
N ILE A 113 -27.40 6.39 12.91
CA ILE A 113 -27.29 5.29 13.87
C ILE A 113 -25.93 5.33 14.61
N LEU A 114 -24.84 5.64 13.92
CA LEU A 114 -23.50 5.64 14.50
C LEU A 114 -23.16 7.00 15.12
N THR A 115 -22.97 7.00 16.44
CA THR A 115 -22.56 8.19 17.21
C THR A 115 -21.30 7.85 18.01
N PRO A 116 -20.23 8.67 17.94
CA PRO A 116 -20.07 9.93 17.20
C PRO A 116 -19.92 9.74 15.67
N PRO A 117 -20.02 10.83 14.86
CA PRO A 117 -19.80 10.76 13.42
C PRO A 117 -18.43 10.16 13.06
N THR A 118 -18.41 9.34 12.01
CA THR A 118 -17.16 8.68 11.59
C THR A 118 -16.27 9.68 10.89
N SER A 119 -15.05 9.87 11.39
CA SER A 119 -14.04 10.70 10.72
C SER A 119 -13.28 9.90 9.66
N ILE A 120 -13.07 10.50 8.49
CA ILE A 120 -12.27 9.94 7.40
C ILE A 120 -11.23 10.97 6.97
N ILE A 121 -9.97 10.56 6.86
CA ILE A 121 -8.91 11.36 6.22
C ILE A 121 -8.86 10.95 4.75
N ILE A 122 -8.95 11.91 3.85
CA ILE A 122 -8.98 11.67 2.40
C ILE A 122 -8.34 12.83 1.63
N ASN A 123 -7.75 12.55 0.46
CA ASN A 123 -7.21 13.59 -0.39
C ASN A 123 -8.38 14.38 -1.03
N PRO A 124 -8.35 15.73 -1.07
CA PRO A 124 -9.34 16.53 -1.78
C PRO A 124 -9.57 16.12 -3.25
N SER A 125 -8.53 15.62 -3.93
CA SER A 125 -8.62 15.16 -5.32
C SER A 125 -9.16 13.75 -5.48
N SER A 126 -9.54 13.08 -4.37
CA SER A 126 -10.15 11.76 -4.41
C SER A 126 -11.59 11.83 -4.94
N THR A 127 -12.08 10.70 -5.45
CA THR A 127 -13.49 10.58 -5.84
C THR A 127 -14.40 10.20 -4.66
N VAL A 128 -15.70 10.44 -4.81
CA VAL A 128 -16.72 9.99 -3.84
C VAL A 128 -16.70 8.47 -3.68
N LEU A 129 -16.43 7.70 -4.75
CA LEU A 129 -16.27 6.24 -4.64
C LEU A 129 -15.11 5.87 -3.71
N GLN A 130 -13.99 6.60 -3.76
CA GLN A 130 -12.87 6.38 -2.84
C GLN A 130 -13.24 6.72 -1.39
N LEU A 131 -14.04 7.78 -1.18
CA LEU A 131 -14.59 8.09 0.15
C LEU A 131 -15.50 6.98 0.68
N LYS A 132 -16.39 6.44 -0.17
CA LYS A 132 -17.27 5.31 0.16
C LYS A 132 -16.47 4.05 0.52
N LYS A 133 -15.40 3.74 -0.24
CA LYS A 133 -14.46 2.65 0.08
C LYS A 133 -13.83 2.84 1.47
N LYS A 134 -13.28 4.03 1.76
CA LYS A 134 -12.70 4.33 3.07
C LYS A 134 -13.71 4.20 4.22
N TYR A 135 -14.96 4.59 3.99
CA TYR A 135 -16.03 4.42 4.98
C TYR A 135 -16.42 2.96 5.19
N ASN A 136 -16.56 2.19 4.10
CA ASN A 136 -16.81 0.75 4.13
C ASN A 136 -15.71 0.00 4.90
N GLU A 137 -14.44 0.34 4.70
CA GLU A 137 -13.32 -0.28 5.43
C GLU A 137 -13.38 -0.05 6.95
N ARG A 138 -14.06 1.01 7.42
CA ARG A 138 -14.22 1.30 8.86
C ARG A 138 -15.51 0.77 9.48
N THR A 139 -16.57 0.65 8.69
CA THR A 139 -17.92 0.35 9.19
C THR A 139 -18.48 -0.98 8.69
N LEU A 140 -17.80 -1.59 7.71
CA LEU A 140 -18.20 -2.81 7.00
C LEU A 140 -19.54 -2.70 6.24
N ILE A 141 -20.09 -1.48 6.06
CA ILE A 141 -21.35 -1.26 5.34
C ILE A 141 -21.09 -1.33 3.83
N PRO A 142 -21.76 -2.21 3.06
CA PRO A 142 -21.52 -2.36 1.62
C PRO A 142 -21.66 -1.04 0.85
N ILE A 143 -20.75 -0.76 -0.09
CA ILE A 143 -20.71 0.49 -0.86
C ILE A 143 -22.04 0.78 -1.57
N LYS A 144 -22.71 -0.26 -2.09
CA LYS A 144 -24.02 -0.14 -2.77
C LYS A 144 -25.13 0.41 -1.85
N ASN A 145 -24.98 0.25 -0.54
CA ASN A 145 -25.92 0.73 0.47
C ASN A 145 -25.59 2.17 0.91
N LEU A 146 -24.51 2.78 0.43
CA LEU A 146 -24.05 4.11 0.84
C LEU A 146 -24.53 5.19 -0.15
N ILE A 147 -25.47 6.02 0.29
CA ILE A 147 -25.87 7.25 -0.39
C ILE A 147 -25.31 8.42 0.41
N PHE A 148 -24.34 9.12 -0.15
CA PHE A 148 -23.75 10.30 0.47
C PHE A 148 -24.43 11.56 -0.04
N MET A 149 -24.87 12.38 0.90
CA MET A 149 -25.55 13.65 0.67
C MET A 149 -24.69 14.79 1.20
N PHE A 150 -24.47 15.83 0.39
CA PHE A 150 -23.78 17.04 0.80
C PHE A 150 -24.53 18.27 0.27
N GLN A 151 -24.78 19.24 1.15
CA GLN A 151 -25.55 20.46 0.82
C GLN A 151 -26.93 20.16 0.18
N GLY A 152 -27.60 19.10 0.61
CA GLY A 152 -28.91 18.70 0.07
C GLY A 152 -28.87 17.98 -1.27
N ARG A 153 -27.67 17.73 -1.83
CA ARG A 153 -27.48 17.02 -3.10
C ARG A 153 -26.84 15.65 -2.89
N GLN A 154 -27.26 14.66 -3.66
CA GLN A 154 -26.58 13.37 -3.75
C GLN A 154 -25.25 13.50 -4.47
N LEU A 155 -24.22 12.88 -3.91
CA LEU A 155 -22.89 12.80 -4.51
C LEU A 155 -22.75 11.54 -5.37
N GLU A 156 -22.37 11.72 -6.63
CA GLU A 156 -22.11 10.65 -7.59
C GLU A 156 -20.70 10.07 -7.43
N ASN A 157 -20.52 8.80 -7.80
CA ASN A 157 -19.31 8.02 -7.48
C ASN A 157 -18.03 8.56 -8.13
N ASP A 158 -18.14 9.19 -9.28
CA ASP A 158 -17.07 9.74 -10.10
C ASP A 158 -16.72 11.19 -9.75
N GLU A 159 -17.56 11.89 -8.98
CA GLU A 159 -17.28 13.26 -8.55
C GLU A 159 -16.02 13.35 -7.69
N VAL A 160 -15.22 14.38 -7.95
CA VAL A 160 -14.05 14.74 -7.15
C VAL A 160 -14.48 15.58 -5.94
N LEU A 161 -14.00 15.22 -4.74
CA LEU A 161 -14.45 15.84 -3.49
C LEU A 161 -14.26 17.37 -3.48
N SER A 162 -13.12 17.87 -3.95
CA SER A 162 -12.84 19.30 -4.02
C SER A 162 -13.79 20.04 -4.97
N GLU A 163 -14.19 19.41 -6.07
CA GLU A 163 -15.12 19.99 -7.05
C GLU A 163 -16.55 20.03 -6.51
N SER A 164 -16.94 19.06 -5.66
CA SER A 164 -18.22 19.05 -4.95
C SER A 164 -18.26 20.00 -3.73
N GLY A 165 -17.22 20.81 -3.50
CA GLY A 165 -17.14 21.75 -2.38
C GLY A 165 -16.84 21.11 -1.02
N ILE A 166 -16.35 19.87 -0.99
CA ILE A 166 -16.00 19.16 0.24
C ILE A 166 -14.59 19.56 0.67
N VAL A 167 -14.48 20.13 1.86
CA VAL A 167 -13.25 20.67 2.42
C VAL A 167 -12.97 20.09 3.82
N HIS A 168 -11.88 20.54 4.44
CA HIS A 168 -11.53 20.13 5.79
C HIS A 168 -12.69 20.42 6.77
N ARG A 169 -13.09 19.40 7.52
CA ARG A 169 -14.20 19.34 8.49
C ARG A 169 -15.61 19.41 7.88
N SER A 170 -15.77 19.26 6.56
CA SER A 170 -17.10 19.08 5.96
C SER A 170 -17.83 17.89 6.60
N SER A 171 -19.14 18.06 6.81
CA SER A 171 -20.04 17.02 7.28
C SER A 171 -20.89 16.52 6.12
N ILE A 172 -20.80 15.22 5.83
CA ILE A 172 -21.54 14.54 4.77
C ILE A 172 -22.58 13.65 5.43
N GLN A 173 -23.83 13.75 5.01
CA GLN A 173 -24.91 12.92 5.52
C GLN A 173 -24.91 11.56 4.81
N LEU A 174 -25.09 10.48 5.57
CA LEU A 174 -25.28 9.14 5.04
C LEU A 174 -26.76 8.75 5.12
N VAL A 175 -27.33 8.44 3.95
CA VAL A 175 -28.61 7.74 3.83
C VAL A 175 -28.28 6.29 3.42
N LYS A 176 -28.81 5.32 4.18
CA LYS A 176 -28.58 3.90 3.91
C LYS A 176 -29.76 3.35 3.11
N ASN A 177 -29.47 2.68 2.00
CA ASN A 177 -30.45 1.85 1.31
C ASN A 177 -30.17 0.39 1.67
N TRP A 178 -31.08 -0.26 2.39
CA TRP A 178 -30.92 -1.63 2.88
C TRP A 178 -31.58 -2.63 1.94
#